data_AF-A0A6N4E7C3-F1
#
_entry.id   AF-A0A6N4E7C3-F1
#
_cell.length_a   1.000
_cell.length_b   1.000
_cell.length_c   1.000
_cell.angle_alpha   90.00
_cell.angle_beta   90.00
_cell.angle_gamma   90.00
#
_symmetry.space_group_name_H-M   'P 1'
#
loop_
_entity.id
_entity.type
_entity.pdbx_description
1 polymer ?
#
loop_
_entity_poly.entity_id
_entity_poly.type
_entity_poly.pdbx_seq_one_letter_code
_entity_poly.pdbx_strand_id
1 'polypeptide(L)' 'MTKRIIIDLPEEFIELCEADGVEPKIVLRGFIADLAEIMNWARNPREDGYSSNGSDERRMAREYYERVGYPYWNKL' A
#
# COMPACT_ATOMS: atom_id res chain seq x y z
N MET A 1 8.31 8.56 12.27
CA MET A 1 8.13 7.42 13.19
C MET A 1 7.40 6.31 12.45
N THR A 2 7.93 5.10 12.41
CA THR A 2 7.26 3.92 11.82
C THR A 2 6.90 2.93 12.94
N LYS A 3 5.81 2.18 12.77
CA LYS A 3 5.41 1.07 13.65
C LYS A 3 5.52 -0.23 12.86
N ARG A 4 6.03 -1.29 13.50
CA ARG A 4 6.14 -2.62 12.88
C ARG A 4 4.93 -3.47 13.28
N ILE A 5 4.31 -4.07 12.29
CA ILE A 5 3.33 -5.16 12.44
C ILE A 5 3.85 -6.38 11.67
N ILE A 6 3.47 -7.58 12.10
CA ILE A 6 3.75 -8.84 11.39
C ILE A 6 2.39 -9.38 10.95
N ILE A 7 2.29 -9.70 9.66
CA ILE A 7 1.11 -10.33 9.06
C ILE A 7 1.59 -11.54 8.28
N ASP A 8 0.85 -12.65 8.38
CA ASP A 8 1.04 -13.78 7.48
C ASP A 8 0.38 -13.44 6.13
N LEU A 9 1.01 -13.85 5.03
CA LEU A 9 0.50 -13.61 3.69
C LEU A 9 -0.21 -14.86 3.18
N PRO A 10 -1.41 -14.73 2.57
CA PRO A 10 -2.09 -15.85 1.97
C PRO A 10 -1.34 -16.33 0.71
N GLU A 11 -1.44 -17.62 0.40
CA GLU A 11 -0.74 -18.25 -0.74
C GLU A 11 -1.08 -17.56 -2.05
N GLU A 12 -2.34 -17.15 -2.23
CA GLU A 12 -2.80 -16.46 -3.45
C GLU A 12 -2.08 -15.12 -3.69
N PHE A 13 -1.70 -14.41 -2.63
CA PHE A 13 -0.94 -13.16 -2.78
C PHE A 13 0.54 -13.45 -3.08
N ILE A 14 1.08 -14.53 -2.53
CA ILE A 14 2.44 -14.99 -2.82
C ILE A 14 2.54 -15.45 -4.28
N GLU A 15 1.64 -16.30 -4.73
CA GLU A 15 1.58 -16.78 -6.12
C GLU A 15 1.45 -15.63 -7.12
N LEU A 16 0.60 -14.64 -6.83
CA LEU A 16 0.48 -13.42 -7.65
C LEU A 16 1.82 -12.69 -7.77
N CYS A 17 2.51 -12.49 -6.64
CA CYS A 17 3.81 -11.83 -6.59
C CYS A 17 4.90 -12.62 -7.33
N GLU A 18 4.91 -13.94 -7.19
CA GLU A 18 5.84 -14.84 -7.86
C GLU A 18 5.64 -14.85 -9.38
N ALA A 19 4.38 -14.91 -9.84
CA ALA A 19 4.03 -14.86 -11.26
C ALA A 19 4.55 -13.58 -11.95
N ASP A 20 4.48 -12.45 -11.25
CA ASP A 20 4.93 -11.15 -11.75
C ASP A 20 6.41 -10.85 -11.42
N GLY A 21 7.09 -11.71 -10.65
CA GLY A 21 8.48 -11.52 -10.23
C GLY A 21 8.70 -10.33 -9.28
N VAL A 22 7.70 -9.96 -8.48
CA VAL A 22 7.73 -8.81 -7.57
C VAL A 22 7.75 -9.29 -6.12
N GLU A 23 8.65 -8.75 -5.28
CA GLU A 23 8.62 -9.09 -3.85
C GLU A 23 7.32 -8.57 -3.18
N PRO A 24 6.62 -9.37 -2.35
CA PRO A 24 5.39 -8.94 -1.67
C PRO A 24 5.51 -7.63 -0.89
N LYS A 25 6.69 -7.40 -0.28
CA LYS A 25 6.98 -6.17 0.47
C LYS A 25 6.92 -4.91 -0.39
N ILE A 26 7.23 -5.01 -1.69
CA ILE A 26 7.19 -3.88 -2.64
C ILE A 26 5.74 -3.51 -2.92
N VAL A 27 4.91 -4.50 -3.26
CA VAL A 27 3.47 -4.31 -3.52
C VAL A 27 2.77 -3.69 -2.31
N LEU A 28 2.99 -4.26 -1.11
CA LEU A 28 2.38 -3.77 0.12
C LEU A 28 2.82 -2.34 0.47
N ARG A 29 4.12 -2.03 0.34
CA ARG A 29 4.61 -0.66 0.60
C ARG A 29 4.07 0.35 -0.39
N GLY A 30 3.97 -0.01 -1.67
CA GLY A 30 3.37 0.83 -2.70
C GLY A 30 1.92 1.16 -2.37
N PHE A 31 1.10 0.13 -2.11
CA PHE A 31 -0.31 0.33 -1.76
C PHE A 31 -0.48 1.19 -0.49
N ILE A 32 0.30 0.93 0.57
CA ILE A 32 0.27 1.74 1.80
C ILE A 32 0.66 3.19 1.51
N ALA A 33 1.70 3.41 0.70
CA ALA A 33 2.15 4.76 0.35
C ALA A 33 1.09 5.52 -0.46
N ASP A 34 0.43 4.83 -1.40
CA ASP A 34 -0.63 5.40 -2.22
C ASP A 34 -1.86 5.76 -1.36
N LEU A 35 -2.32 4.83 -0.52
CA LEU A 35 -3.44 5.08 0.39
C LEU A 35 -3.16 6.18 1.42
N ALA A 36 -1.90 6.29 1.87
CA ALA A 36 -1.46 7.35 2.79
C ALA A 36 -1.12 8.68 2.09
N GLU A 37 -1.38 8.79 0.78
CA GLU A 37 -1.13 9.97 -0.05
C GLU A 37 0.32 10.48 0.02
N ILE A 38 1.30 9.58 0.16
CA ILE A 38 2.70 9.96 0.29
C ILE A 38 3.19 10.58 -1.03
N MET A 39 3.60 11.86 -0.97
CA MET A 39 4.24 12.55 -2.09
C MET A 39 5.76 12.56 -1.87
N ASN A 40 6.52 11.93 -2.76
CA ASN A 40 7.96 11.71 -2.59
C ASN A 40 8.82 12.38 -3.68
N TRP A 41 8.36 13.53 -4.20
CA TRP A 41 9.05 14.32 -5.23
C TRP A 41 10.50 14.68 -4.90
N ALA A 42 10.81 14.88 -3.62
CA ALA A 42 12.16 15.24 -3.18
C ALA A 42 13.09 14.04 -3.01
N ARG A 43 12.57 12.82 -2.80
CA ARG A 43 13.35 11.57 -2.62
C ARG A 43 12.52 10.36 -3.01
N ASN A 44 12.95 9.63 -4.04
CA ASN A 44 12.22 8.48 -4.57
C ASN A 44 13.10 7.21 -4.56
N PRO A 45 12.90 6.27 -3.61
CA PRO A 45 11.93 6.28 -2.49
C PRO A 45 12.37 7.16 -1.30
N ARG A 46 11.47 7.37 -0.32
CA ARG A 46 11.83 7.99 0.98
C ARG A 46 12.79 7.09 1.77
N GLU A 47 13.45 7.65 2.79
CA GLU A 47 14.39 6.89 3.67
C GLU A 47 13.72 5.71 4.38
N ASP A 48 12.41 5.77 4.64
CA ASP A 48 11.62 4.68 5.23
C ASP A 48 11.20 3.61 4.21
N GLY A 49 11.60 3.75 2.94
CA GLY A 49 11.32 2.83 1.85
C GLY A 49 9.92 2.96 1.25
N TYR A 50 9.11 3.95 1.67
CA TYR A 50 7.81 4.23 1.07
C TYR A 50 7.93 5.19 -0.11
N SER A 51 7.18 4.89 -1.17
CA SER A 51 7.04 5.71 -2.36
C SER A 51 5.64 5.49 -2.93
N SER A 52 4.95 6.57 -3.28
CA SER A 52 3.73 6.43 -4.07
C SER A 52 4.08 6.02 -5.50
N ASN A 53 3.17 5.30 -6.15
CA ASN A 53 3.31 4.89 -7.55
C ASN A 53 2.77 5.96 -8.52
N GLY A 54 1.89 6.85 -8.06
CA GLY A 54 1.35 7.91 -8.91
C GLY A 54 0.05 8.50 -8.39
N SER A 55 -0.46 9.53 -9.07
CA SER A 55 -1.71 10.20 -8.68
C SER A 55 -2.94 9.33 -8.87
N ASP A 56 -2.97 8.52 -9.92
CA ASP A 56 -4.08 7.61 -10.17
C ASP A 56 -4.10 6.48 -9.16
N GLU A 57 -2.95 5.94 -8.78
CA GLU A 57 -2.83 4.90 -7.77
C GLU A 57 -3.30 5.40 -6.40
N ARG A 58 -2.93 6.62 -6.01
CA ARG A 58 -3.47 7.28 -4.80
C ARG A 58 -5.00 7.38 -4.84
N ARG A 59 -5.55 7.83 -5.97
CA ARG A 59 -6.99 7.98 -6.15
C ARG A 59 -7.69 6.62 -6.06
N MET A 60 -7.21 5.60 -6.78
CA MET A 60 -7.80 4.26 -6.79
C MET A 60 -7.69 3.57 -5.42
N ALA A 61 -6.57 3.73 -4.71
CA ALA A 61 -6.41 3.22 -3.36
C ALA A 61 -7.41 3.85 -2.38
N ARG A 62 -7.62 5.17 -2.48
CA ARG A 62 -8.65 5.89 -1.70
C ARG A 62 -10.05 5.39 -2.05
N GLU A 63 -10.38 5.29 -3.34
CA GLU A 63 -11.68 4.80 -3.81
C GLU A 63 -11.97 3.38 -3.29
N TYR A 64 -11.00 2.47 -3.34
CA TYR A 64 -11.12 1.14 -2.75
C TYR A 64 -11.41 1.23 -1.24
N TYR A 65 -10.59 1.99 -0.50
CA TYR A 65 -10.70 2.12 0.96
C TYR A 65 -12.06 2.66 1.41
N GLU A 66 -12.59 3.65 0.69
CA GLU A 66 -13.91 4.23 0.93
C GLU A 66 -15.04 3.28 0.56
N ARG A 67 -14.95 2.60 -0.59
CA ARG A 67 -15.99 1.66 -1.06
C ARG A 67 -16.14 0.43 -0.17
N VAL A 68 -15.06 -0.05 0.43
CA VAL A 68 -15.12 -1.12 1.43
C VAL A 68 -15.82 -0.64 2.72
N GLY A 69 -15.84 0.68 2.96
CA GLY A 69 -16.49 1.27 4.13
C GLY A 69 -15.57 1.36 5.36
N TYR A 70 -14.25 1.20 5.20
CA TYR A 70 -13.29 1.35 6.30
C TYR A 70 -13.42 2.67 7.07
N PRO A 71 -13.73 3.83 6.45
CA PRO A 71 -13.97 5.07 7.20
C PRO A 71 -15.11 4.99 8.23
N TYR A 72 -15.99 4.00 8.13
CA TYR A 72 -17.19 3.79 8.95
C TYR A 72 -17.16 2.49 9.77
N TRP A 73 -16.19 1.60 9.54
CA TRP A 73 -16.16 0.21 10.05
C TRP A 73 -16.30 0.06 11.57
N ASN A 74 -15.79 1.01 12.35
CA ASN A 74 -15.86 1.01 13.83
C ASN A 74 -16.49 2.29 14.39
N LYS A 75 -17.39 2.94 13.64
CA LYS A 75 -18.04 4.20 14.04
C LYS A 75 -19.55 4.05 14.31
N LEU A 76 -20.03 2.81 14.46
CA LEU A 76 -21.39 2.49 14.91
C LEU A 76 -21.39 2.13 16.39
#